data_AF-A0A3M1IT19-F1
#
_entry.id   AF-A0A3M1IT19-F1
#
_cell.length_a   1.000
_cell.length_b   1.000
_cell.length_c   1.000
_cell.angle_alpha   90.00
_cell.angle_beta   90.00
_cell.angle_gamma   90.00
#
_symmetry.space_group_name_H-M   'P 1'
#
loop_
_entity.id
_entity.type
_entity.pdbx_description
1 polymer ?
#
loop_
_entity_poly.entity_id
_entity_poly.type
_entity_poly.pdbx_seq_one_letter_code
_entity_poly.pdbx_strand_id
1 'polypeptide(L)'
;MWIRLATILLCIVFFITGCNSLVSQLFGTHKLRSFSMEEVLAEGIADADYIEVSGAWQSGDYVVVPKLNASDKPILIYPLLSEAQLQQLEAGQKVRPQIIGWTKNFDPACDDAGTCAPKGPVSIKGVVREMRSAKNQVDALPQDKYTIPELVNYVEVDRAPLAWYWNVLMMVGGLAMAFYIENRASKQRSEQVTDGTP
;
A
#
# COMPACT_ATOMS: atom_id res chain seq x y z
N MET A 1 -4.41 -27.87 33.89
CA MET A 1 -4.96 -26.50 33.70
C MET A 1 -3.89 -25.54 33.14
N TRP A 2 -2.71 -25.47 33.76
CA TRP A 2 -1.58 -24.62 33.33
C TRP A 2 -1.08 -24.85 31.91
N ILE A 3 -0.99 -26.11 31.45
CA ILE A 3 -0.54 -26.43 30.08
C ILE A 3 -1.51 -25.85 29.04
N ARG A 4 -2.83 -25.94 29.27
CA ARG A 4 -3.83 -25.34 28.37
C ARG A 4 -3.73 -23.82 28.33
N LEU A 5 -3.50 -23.18 29.47
CA LEU A 5 -3.28 -21.73 29.54
C LEU A 5 -2.02 -21.31 28.78
N ALA A 6 -0.92 -22.04 28.94
CA ALA A 6 0.33 -21.77 28.22
C ALA A 6 0.18 -21.96 26.71
N THR A 7 -0.51 -23.02 26.26
CA THR A 7 -0.79 -23.24 24.83
C THR A 7 -1.66 -22.14 24.23
N ILE A 8 -2.71 -21.71 24.95
CA ILE A 8 -3.58 -20.60 24.50
C ILE A 8 -2.77 -19.30 24.41
N LEU A 9 -1.94 -18.98 25.42
CA LEU A 9 -1.09 -17.79 25.40
C LEU A 9 -0.09 -17.82 24.25
N LEU A 10 0.54 -18.97 24.00
CA LEU A 10 1.47 -19.15 22.89
C LEU A 10 0.78 -18.98 21.53
N CYS A 11 -0.42 -19.56 21.36
CA CYS A 11 -1.23 -19.37 20.16
C CYS A 11 -1.66 -17.91 19.97
N ILE A 12 -2.06 -17.21 21.04
CA ILE A 12 -2.42 -15.78 20.98
C ILE A 12 -1.21 -14.94 20.58
N VAL A 13 -0.03 -15.19 21.18
CA VAL A 13 1.20 -14.47 20.83
C VAL A 13 1.56 -14.72 19.36
N PHE A 14 1.58 -15.98 18.91
CA PHE A 14 1.85 -16.33 17.51
C PHE A 14 0.82 -15.75 16.54
N PHE A 15 -0.45 -15.68 16.93
CA PHE A 15 -1.51 -15.11 16.11
C PHE A 15 -1.35 -13.58 16.03
N ILE A 16 -1.02 -12.89 17.12
CA ILE A 16 -0.78 -11.45 17.12
C ILE A 16 0.47 -11.10 16.28
N THR A 17 1.60 -11.80 16.48
CA THR A 17 2.83 -11.53 15.72
C THR A 17 2.71 -11.96 14.26
N GLY A 18 2.09 -13.12 14.00
CA GLY A 18 1.87 -13.65 12.67
C GLY A 18 0.88 -12.81 11.86
N CYS A 19 -0.24 -12.39 12.47
CA CYS A 19 -1.18 -11.48 11.83
C CYS A 19 -0.57 -10.10 11.59
N ASN A 20 0.19 -9.51 12.51
CA ASN A 20 0.82 -8.21 12.26
C ASN A 20 1.74 -8.25 11.03
N SER A 21 2.57 -9.28 10.87
CA SER A 21 3.45 -9.41 9.69
C SER A 21 2.66 -9.61 8.40
N LEU A 22 1.65 -10.48 8.41
CA LEU A 22 0.87 -10.82 7.22
C LEU A 22 -0.07 -9.68 6.79
N VAL A 23 -0.58 -8.94 7.78
CA VAL A 23 -1.48 -7.81 7.59
C VAL A 23 -0.71 -6.55 7.21
N SER A 24 0.48 -6.31 7.78
CA SER A 24 1.35 -5.21 7.33
C SER A 24 1.72 -5.39 5.85
N GLN A 25 2.03 -6.62 5.42
CA GLN A 25 2.31 -6.92 4.01
C GLN A 25 1.10 -6.72 3.07
N LEU A 26 -0.13 -6.91 3.56
CA LEU A 26 -1.34 -6.81 2.72
C LEU A 26 -2.03 -5.44 2.78
N PHE A 27 -1.87 -4.69 3.88
CA PHE A 27 -2.64 -3.47 4.15
C PHE A 27 -1.79 -2.25 4.48
N GLY A 28 -0.48 -2.42 4.71
CA GLY A 28 0.46 -1.36 5.07
C GLY A 28 0.28 -0.84 6.50
N THR A 29 1.36 -0.32 7.08
CA THR A 29 1.30 0.44 8.32
C THR A 29 0.57 1.78 8.12
N HIS A 30 -0.40 2.08 8.98
CA HIS A 30 -1.12 3.37 8.94
C HIS A 30 -0.27 4.59 9.31
N LYS A 31 0.97 4.37 9.76
CA LYS A 31 1.85 5.43 10.24
C LYS A 31 2.52 6.09 9.05
N LEU A 32 2.08 7.30 8.75
CA LEU A 32 2.76 8.17 7.79
C LEU A 32 4.18 8.42 8.25
N ARG A 33 5.16 8.13 7.39
CA ARG A 33 6.57 8.52 7.58
C ARG A 33 6.93 9.53 6.51
N SER A 34 7.40 10.69 6.91
CA SER A 34 7.80 11.75 5.98
C SER A 34 9.31 11.66 5.74
N PHE A 35 9.71 11.76 4.48
CA PHE A 35 11.11 11.75 4.05
C PHE A 35 11.35 12.94 3.11
N SER A 36 12.58 13.45 3.07
CA SER A 36 13.06 14.26 1.96
C SER A 36 13.52 13.37 0.81
N MET A 37 13.51 13.87 -0.43
CA MET A 37 14.00 13.11 -1.57
C MET A 37 15.49 12.79 -1.42
N GLU A 38 16.27 13.66 -0.77
CA GLU A 38 17.68 13.44 -0.45
C GLU A 38 17.86 12.31 0.57
N GLU A 39 17.03 12.26 1.62
CA GLU A 39 17.01 11.17 2.60
C GLU A 39 16.68 9.83 1.92
N VAL A 40 15.68 9.81 1.03
CA VAL A 40 15.34 8.63 0.23
C VAL A 40 16.52 8.15 -0.59
N LEU A 41 17.29 9.05 -1.20
CA LEU A 41 18.46 8.68 -2.01
C LEU A 41 19.61 8.14 -1.16
N ALA A 42 19.80 8.66 0.05
CA ALA A 42 20.90 8.31 0.93
C ALA A 42 20.64 7.03 1.76
N GLU A 43 19.44 6.92 2.32
CA GLU A 43 19.09 5.90 3.32
C GLU A 43 18.01 4.92 2.83
N GLY A 44 17.27 5.30 1.79
CA GLY A 44 16.08 4.57 1.34
C GLY A 44 14.87 4.79 2.24
N ILE A 45 13.79 4.06 1.98
CA ILE A 45 12.52 4.16 2.74
C ILE A 45 12.29 3.00 3.72
N ALA A 46 13.27 2.10 3.86
CA ALA A 46 13.22 0.91 4.71
C ALA A 46 11.91 0.09 4.54
N ASP A 47 11.19 -0.15 5.64
CA ASP A 47 9.92 -0.90 5.71
C ASP A 47 8.69 0.04 5.73
N ALA A 48 8.83 1.28 5.26
CA ALA A 48 7.73 2.22 5.29
C ALA A 48 6.68 1.89 4.23
N ASP A 49 5.45 1.59 4.64
CA ASP A 49 4.34 1.29 3.71
C ASP A 49 3.51 2.52 3.35
N TYR A 50 3.57 3.58 4.17
CA TYR A 50 2.84 4.83 3.93
C TYR A 50 3.77 6.02 4.14
N ILE A 51 4.05 6.72 3.04
CA ILE A 51 5.08 7.75 3.02
C ILE A 51 4.57 9.08 2.48
N GLU A 52 5.24 10.13 2.90
CA GLU A 52 5.20 11.45 2.27
C GLU A 52 6.63 11.80 1.87
N VAL A 53 6.85 12.15 0.61
CA VAL A 53 8.17 12.54 0.11
C VAL A 53 8.12 14.00 -0.31
N SER A 54 8.94 14.81 0.35
CA SER A 54 9.13 16.22 0.07
C SER A 54 10.40 16.45 -0.75
N GLY A 55 10.50 17.59 -1.45
CA GLY A 55 11.67 17.90 -2.28
C GLY A 55 11.81 17.04 -3.54
N ALA A 56 10.77 16.28 -3.90
CA ALA A 56 10.75 15.52 -5.14
C ALA A 56 10.41 16.42 -6.33
N TRP A 57 10.86 16.02 -7.51
CA TRP A 57 10.62 16.70 -8.77
C TRP A 57 10.07 15.73 -9.80
N GLN A 58 9.09 16.21 -10.56
CA GLN A 58 8.63 15.59 -11.81
C GLN A 58 9.44 16.17 -12.97
N SER A 59 9.92 15.29 -13.86
CA SER A 59 10.69 15.67 -15.04
C SER A 59 9.84 16.14 -16.22
N GLY A 60 8.55 15.80 -16.23
CA GLY A 60 7.70 15.91 -17.42
C GLY A 60 7.47 14.57 -18.13
N ASP A 61 8.33 13.58 -17.89
CA ASP A 61 8.22 12.26 -18.53
C ASP A 61 7.22 11.38 -17.77
N TYR A 62 6.35 10.69 -18.50
CA TYR A 62 5.37 9.78 -17.94
C TYR A 62 5.00 8.66 -18.92
N VAL A 63 4.33 7.63 -18.41
CA VAL A 63 3.76 6.53 -19.19
C VAL A 63 2.31 6.35 -18.75
N VAL A 64 1.37 6.38 -19.70
CA VAL A 64 -0.02 5.96 -19.47
C VAL A 64 -0.16 4.50 -19.87
N VAL A 65 -0.52 3.67 -18.90
CA VAL A 65 -0.80 2.26 -19.13
C VAL A 65 -2.31 2.09 -19.27
N PRO A 66 -2.79 1.62 -20.44
CA PRO A 66 -4.22 1.45 -20.68
C PRO A 66 -4.82 0.34 -19.79
N LYS A 67 -6.15 0.31 -19.71
CA LYS A 67 -6.86 -0.78 -19.03
C LYS A 67 -6.62 -2.11 -19.75
N LEU A 68 -6.29 -3.15 -18.99
CA LEU A 68 -6.15 -4.51 -19.54
C LEU A 68 -7.52 -5.16 -19.75
N ASN A 69 -8.45 -4.95 -18.81
CA ASN A 69 -9.79 -5.51 -18.80
C ASN A 69 -10.84 -4.42 -18.51
N ALA A 70 -12.12 -4.71 -18.72
CA ALA A 70 -13.21 -3.78 -18.45
C ALA A 70 -13.29 -3.33 -16.97
N SER A 71 -12.84 -4.17 -16.03
CA SER A 71 -12.82 -3.88 -14.60
C SER A 71 -11.58 -3.08 -14.15
N ASP A 72 -10.60 -2.89 -15.03
CA ASP A 72 -9.36 -2.20 -14.71
C ASP A 72 -9.43 -0.71 -15.07
N LYS A 73 -8.91 0.13 -14.18
CA LYS A 73 -8.61 1.54 -14.50
C LYS A 73 -7.24 1.65 -15.17
N PRO A 74 -7.07 2.58 -16.12
CA PRO A 74 -5.76 2.96 -16.61
C PRO A 74 -4.92 3.52 -15.45
N ILE A 75 -3.60 3.47 -15.59
CA ILE A 75 -2.67 4.03 -14.60
C ILE A 75 -1.68 4.94 -15.28
N LEU A 76 -1.30 5.99 -14.57
CA LEU A 76 -0.20 6.87 -14.94
C LEU A 76 1.03 6.47 -14.11
N ILE A 77 2.19 6.38 -14.75
CA ILE A 77 3.49 6.06 -14.14
C ILE A 77 4.44 7.20 -14.46
N TYR A 78 5.19 7.69 -13.47
CA TYR A 78 6.19 8.74 -13.65
C TYR A 78 7.35 8.59 -12.66
N PRO A 79 8.58 8.94 -13.06
CA PRO A 79 9.72 8.94 -12.16
C PRO A 79 9.67 10.17 -11.25
N LEU A 80 10.09 9.97 -10.00
CA LEU A 80 10.35 11.06 -9.06
C LEU A 80 11.86 11.20 -8.88
N LEU A 81 12.33 12.43 -9.03
CA LEU A 81 13.75 12.78 -9.03
C LEU A 81 14.05 13.75 -7.88
N SER A 82 15.29 13.75 -7.41
CA SER A 82 15.81 14.92 -6.67
C SER A 82 16.09 16.08 -7.63
N GLU A 83 16.26 17.28 -7.08
CA GLU A 83 16.68 18.45 -7.85
C GLU A 83 18.01 18.20 -8.57
N ALA A 84 18.99 17.56 -7.90
CA ALA A 84 20.28 17.23 -8.50
C ALA A 84 20.14 16.25 -9.69
N GLN A 85 19.26 15.26 -9.58
CA GLN A 85 18.95 14.35 -10.68
C GLN A 85 18.23 15.07 -11.82
N LEU A 86 17.33 16.01 -11.53
CA LEU A 86 16.69 16.80 -12.57
C LEU A 86 17.71 17.61 -13.38
N GLN A 87 18.68 18.24 -12.71
CA GLN A 87 19.77 18.98 -13.36
C GLN A 87 20.66 18.06 -14.23
N GLN A 88 20.96 16.85 -13.74
CA GLN A 88 21.69 15.85 -14.53
C GLN A 88 20.92 15.44 -15.79
N LEU A 89 19.61 15.24 -15.65
CA LEU A 89 18.73 14.91 -16.76
C LEU A 89 18.70 16.03 -17.82
N GLU A 90 18.61 17.28 -17.38
CA GLU A 90 18.66 18.47 -18.26
C GLU A 90 20.02 18.62 -18.95
N ALA A 91 21.10 18.20 -18.30
CA ALA A 91 22.43 18.12 -18.89
C ALA A 91 22.61 16.92 -19.86
N GLY A 92 21.56 16.15 -20.13
CA GLY A 92 21.60 14.99 -21.01
C GLY A 92 22.26 13.75 -20.39
N GLN A 93 22.43 13.73 -19.06
CA GLN A 93 22.97 12.58 -18.35
C GLN A 93 21.85 11.62 -17.97
N LYS A 94 22.16 10.32 -17.95
CA LYS A 94 21.24 9.30 -17.48
C LYS A 94 21.11 9.34 -15.97
N VAL A 95 19.87 9.26 -15.48
CA VAL A 95 19.57 9.28 -14.04
C VAL A 95 18.91 7.99 -13.59
N ARG A 96 19.07 7.68 -12.30
CA ARG A 96 18.54 6.47 -11.66
C ARG A 96 17.47 6.86 -10.64
N PRO A 97 16.18 6.89 -11.01
CA PRO A 97 15.12 7.22 -10.06
C PRO A 97 15.01 6.13 -8.99
N GLN A 98 14.95 6.51 -7.72
CA GLN A 98 14.72 5.58 -6.60
C GLN A 98 13.23 5.39 -6.30
N ILE A 99 12.40 6.32 -6.74
CA ILE A 99 10.95 6.26 -6.58
C ILE A 99 10.28 6.38 -7.95
N ILE A 100 9.34 5.47 -8.20
CA ILE A 100 8.39 5.54 -9.30
C ILE A 100 7.00 5.79 -8.71
N GLY A 101 6.48 6.98 -8.97
CA GLY A 101 5.10 7.34 -8.64
C GLY A 101 4.14 6.72 -9.64
N TRP A 102 3.01 6.23 -9.16
CA TRP A 102 1.91 5.83 -10.02
C TRP A 102 0.55 6.16 -9.42
N THR A 103 -0.43 6.43 -10.28
CA THR A 103 -1.79 6.78 -9.84
C THR A 103 -2.85 6.30 -10.82
N LYS A 104 -4.05 6.04 -10.29
CA LYS A 104 -5.28 5.81 -11.07
C LYS A 104 -6.14 7.07 -11.20
N ASN A 105 -5.77 8.12 -10.47
CA ASN A 105 -6.53 9.36 -10.36
C ASN A 105 -5.85 10.41 -11.23
N PHE A 106 -6.07 10.32 -12.55
CA PHE A 106 -5.62 11.31 -13.51
C PHE A 106 -6.73 11.51 -14.56
N ASP A 107 -6.72 12.66 -15.23
CA ASP A 107 -7.63 12.94 -16.32
C ASP A 107 -7.14 12.23 -17.59
N PRO A 108 -7.90 11.29 -18.20
CA PRO A 108 -7.48 10.65 -19.45
C PRO A 108 -7.14 11.64 -20.57
N ALA A 109 -7.75 12.83 -20.60
CA ALA A 109 -7.46 13.85 -21.60
C ALA A 109 -6.06 14.48 -21.45
N CYS A 110 -5.38 14.29 -20.32
CA CYS A 110 -4.01 14.79 -20.15
C CYS A 110 -3.00 14.06 -21.04
N ASP A 111 -3.32 12.83 -21.48
CA ASP A 111 -2.41 12.02 -22.28
C ASP A 111 -2.28 12.60 -23.69
N ASP A 112 -3.43 12.93 -24.30
CA ASP A 112 -3.50 13.61 -25.59
C ASP A 112 -2.84 15.00 -25.55
N ALA A 113 -2.90 15.67 -24.39
CA ALA A 113 -2.33 17.00 -24.18
C ALA A 113 -0.84 16.99 -23.79
N GLY A 114 -0.25 15.85 -23.44
CA GLY A 114 1.14 15.80 -22.98
C GLY A 114 1.36 16.33 -21.56
N THR A 115 0.33 16.41 -20.71
CA THR A 115 0.37 17.19 -19.44
C THR A 115 0.12 16.35 -18.19
N CYS A 116 0.12 15.02 -18.28
CA CYS A 116 -0.23 14.16 -17.14
C CYS A 116 0.71 14.25 -15.93
N ALA A 117 1.99 14.55 -16.15
CA ALA A 117 2.98 14.74 -15.10
C ALA A 117 3.75 16.04 -15.39
N PRO A 118 3.20 17.22 -15.06
CA PRO A 118 3.84 18.49 -15.38
C PRO A 118 5.19 18.60 -14.67
N LYS A 119 6.18 19.15 -15.36
CA LYS A 119 7.50 19.37 -14.79
C LYS A 119 7.44 20.38 -13.64
N GLY A 120 7.98 20.03 -12.48
CA GLY A 120 8.01 20.93 -11.33
C GLY A 120 8.28 20.23 -10.00
N PRO A 121 8.43 21.01 -8.91
CA PRO A 121 8.54 20.48 -7.57
C PRO A 121 7.19 19.91 -7.13
N VAL A 122 7.23 18.77 -6.45
CA VAL A 122 6.06 18.04 -6.00
C VAL A 122 6.33 17.43 -4.63
N SER A 123 5.33 17.49 -3.76
CA SER A 123 5.27 16.66 -2.55
C SER A 123 4.29 15.53 -2.82
N ILE A 124 4.76 14.28 -2.80
CA ILE A 124 3.87 13.13 -2.96
C ILE A 124 3.54 12.53 -1.60
N LYS A 125 2.34 11.97 -1.50
CA LYS A 125 1.90 11.18 -0.36
C LYS A 125 1.20 9.94 -0.87
N GLY A 126 1.57 8.76 -0.37
CA GLY A 126 1.07 7.53 -0.95
C GLY A 126 1.52 6.26 -0.25
N VAL A 127 0.96 5.15 -0.71
CA VAL A 127 1.28 3.82 -0.18
C VAL A 127 2.38 3.20 -1.03
N VAL A 128 3.43 2.72 -0.37
CA VAL A 128 4.52 1.97 -1.00
C VAL A 128 3.99 0.58 -1.31
N ARG A 129 3.93 0.25 -2.59
CA ARG A 129 3.40 -1.03 -3.03
C ARG A 129 3.94 -1.38 -4.40
N GLU A 130 4.39 -2.62 -4.52
CA GLU A 130 4.76 -3.20 -5.80
C GLU A 130 3.63 -3.07 -6.83
N MET A 131 4.03 -2.69 -8.04
CA MET A 131 3.13 -2.69 -9.17
C MET A 131 2.92 -4.12 -9.65
N ARG A 132 1.67 -4.49 -9.96
CA ARG A 132 1.40 -5.80 -10.58
C ARG A 132 2.18 -5.89 -11.89
N SER A 133 2.91 -6.98 -12.11
CA SER A 133 3.77 -7.18 -13.29
C SER A 133 3.07 -6.84 -14.62
N ALA A 134 1.81 -7.25 -14.79
CA ALA A 134 1.03 -6.96 -16.00
C ALA A 134 0.78 -5.47 -16.28
N LYS A 135 0.84 -4.61 -15.25
CA LYS A 135 0.70 -3.15 -15.39
C LYS A 135 2.03 -2.40 -15.23
N ASN A 136 3.10 -3.10 -14.87
CA ASN A 136 4.41 -2.49 -14.71
C ASN A 136 5.04 -2.24 -16.08
N GLN A 137 4.82 -1.04 -16.61
CA GLN A 137 5.46 -0.56 -17.83
C GLN A 137 6.50 0.52 -17.53
N VAL A 138 7.22 0.40 -16.41
CA VAL A 138 8.31 1.33 -16.08
C VAL A 138 9.39 1.34 -17.18
N ASP A 139 9.57 0.22 -17.87
CA ASP A 139 10.52 0.08 -18.98
C ASP A 139 10.09 0.87 -20.24
N ALA A 140 8.85 1.35 -20.30
CA ALA A 140 8.39 2.24 -21.36
C ALA A 140 8.83 3.70 -21.13
N LEU A 141 9.42 4.03 -19.98
CA LEU A 141 10.04 5.34 -19.78
C LEU A 141 11.23 5.53 -20.74
N PRO A 142 11.58 6.77 -21.10
CA PRO A 142 12.68 7.04 -22.03
C PRO A 142 14.02 6.42 -21.57
N GLN A 143 14.42 5.33 -22.21
CA GLN A 143 15.61 4.53 -21.84
C GLN A 143 16.94 5.25 -22.12
N ASP A 144 16.89 6.30 -22.93
CA ASP A 144 17.99 7.25 -23.15
C ASP A 144 18.19 8.19 -21.97
N LYS A 145 17.16 8.41 -21.14
CA LYS A 145 17.17 9.31 -19.97
C LYS A 145 17.29 8.58 -18.64
N TYR A 146 16.67 7.41 -18.51
CA TYR A 146 16.54 6.71 -17.25
C TYR A 146 17.27 5.37 -17.25
N THR A 147 17.79 4.99 -16.08
CA THR A 147 18.25 3.62 -15.80
C THR A 147 17.55 3.17 -14.53
N ILE A 148 16.57 2.29 -14.67
CA ILE A 148 15.75 1.83 -13.54
C ILE A 148 16.59 0.86 -12.68
N PRO A 149 16.79 1.14 -11.39
CA PRO A 149 17.46 0.21 -10.48
C PRO A 149 16.65 -1.08 -10.31
N GLU A 150 17.33 -2.19 -10.01
CA GLU A 150 16.67 -3.46 -9.68
C GLU A 150 15.78 -3.33 -8.42
N LEU A 151 16.21 -2.50 -7.47
CA LEU A 151 15.47 -2.14 -6.28
C LEU A 151 14.94 -0.72 -6.43
N VAL A 152 13.71 -0.60 -6.94
CA VAL A 152 13.02 0.68 -7.08
C VAL A 152 11.73 0.68 -6.26
N ASN A 153 11.46 1.80 -5.58
CA ASN A 153 10.28 1.92 -4.73
C ASN A 153 9.09 2.42 -5.56
N TYR A 154 8.04 1.61 -5.64
CA TYR A 154 6.79 1.99 -6.29
C TYR A 154 5.84 2.60 -5.28
N VAL A 155 5.32 3.80 -5.57
CA VAL A 155 4.42 4.53 -4.67
C VAL A 155 3.10 4.80 -5.38
N GLU A 156 2.00 4.28 -4.84
CA GLU A 156 0.65 4.64 -5.28
C GLU A 156 0.27 5.98 -4.66
N VAL A 157 0.38 7.04 -5.45
CA VAL A 157 0.17 8.42 -5.02
C VAL A 157 -1.31 8.69 -4.74
N ASP A 158 -1.58 9.52 -3.74
CA ASP A 158 -2.90 9.90 -3.23
C ASP A 158 -3.75 8.75 -2.67
N ARG A 159 -3.10 7.61 -2.39
CA ARG A 159 -3.74 6.49 -1.72
C ARG A 159 -3.47 6.51 -0.23
N ALA A 160 -4.52 6.35 0.56
CA ALA A 160 -4.41 6.11 2.00
C ALA A 160 -4.40 4.59 2.30
N PRO A 161 -3.71 4.15 3.36
CA PRO A 161 -3.74 2.76 3.81
C PRO A 161 -5.15 2.36 4.26
N LEU A 162 -5.56 1.13 3.93
CA LEU A 162 -6.89 0.61 4.25
C LEU A 162 -6.98 0.26 5.74
N ALA A 163 -8.02 0.76 6.43
CA ALA A 163 -8.29 0.51 7.85
C ALA A 163 -8.80 -0.92 8.13
N TRP A 164 -7.96 -1.90 7.85
CA TRP A 164 -8.27 -3.34 7.96
C TRP A 164 -8.68 -3.75 9.38
N TYR A 165 -8.19 -3.05 10.41
CA TYR A 165 -8.53 -3.32 11.80
C TYR A 165 -10.03 -3.17 12.07
N TRP A 166 -10.73 -2.33 11.30
CA TRP A 166 -12.18 -2.20 11.40
C TRP A 166 -12.91 -3.45 10.92
N ASN A 167 -12.43 -4.07 9.83
CA ASN A 167 -12.99 -5.33 9.34
C ASN A 167 -12.76 -6.47 10.34
N VAL A 168 -11.59 -6.51 10.97
CA VAL A 168 -11.29 -7.48 12.03
C VAL A 168 -12.16 -7.25 13.26
N LEU A 169 -12.31 -6.00 13.70
CA LEU A 169 -13.19 -5.64 14.81
C LEU A 169 -14.63 -6.10 14.56
N MET A 170 -15.16 -5.85 13.37
CA MET A 170 -16.52 -6.26 12.98
C MET A 170 -16.68 -7.78 12.94
N MET A 171 -15.69 -8.50 12.39
CA MET A 171 -15.68 -9.96 12.37
C MET A 171 -15.68 -10.55 13.78
N VAL A 172 -14.80 -10.07 14.65
CA VAL A 172 -14.70 -10.53 16.05
C VAL A 172 -15.97 -10.17 16.82
N GLY A 173 -16.52 -8.97 16.61
CA GLY A 173 -17.78 -8.55 17.22
C GLY A 173 -18.96 -9.42 16.78
N GLY A 174 -19.05 -9.76 15.49
CA GLY A 174 -20.07 -10.65 14.96
C GLY A 174 -19.97 -12.07 15.52
N LEU A 175 -18.76 -12.63 15.62
CA LEU A 175 -18.52 -13.93 16.24
C LEU A 175 -18.90 -13.93 17.72
N ALA A 176 -18.50 -12.90 18.47
CA ALA A 176 -18.85 -12.78 19.88
C ALA A 176 -20.38 -12.72 20.09
N MET A 177 -21.10 -11.99 19.22
CA MET A 177 -22.56 -11.91 19.26
C MET A 177 -23.22 -13.25 18.93
N ALA A 178 -22.72 -13.98 17.93
CA ALA A 178 -23.23 -15.31 17.58
C ALA A 178 -23.08 -16.29 18.76
N PHE A 179 -21.89 -16.33 19.37
CA PHE A 179 -21.66 -17.15 20.57
C PHE A 179 -22.55 -16.75 21.75
N TYR A 180 -22.81 -15.45 21.94
CA TYR A 180 -23.70 -14.97 23.00
C TYR A 180 -25.15 -15.47 22.80
N ILE A 181 -25.66 -15.40 21.57
CA ILE A 181 -27.00 -15.89 21.22
C ILE A 181 -27.11 -17.40 21.44
N GLU A 182 -26.12 -18.17 20.95
CA GLU A 182 -26.10 -19.62 21.08
C GLU A 182 -26.02 -20.07 22.55
N ASN A 183 -25.17 -19.42 23.35
CA ASN A 183 -25.07 -19.70 24.77
C ASN A 183 -26.40 -19.44 25.51
N ARG A 184 -27.08 -18.32 25.20
CA ARG A 184 -28.40 -18.02 25.79
C ARG A 184 -29.46 -19.03 25.38
N ALA A 185 -29.48 -19.43 24.10
CA ALA A 185 -30.40 -20.45 23.60
C ALA A 185 -30.15 -21.84 24.23
N SER A 186 -28.88 -22.20 24.46
CA SER A 186 -28.50 -23.47 25.10
C SER A 186 -28.95 -23.54 26.56
N LYS A 187 -28.85 -22.44 27.32
CA LYS A 187 -29.35 -22.35 28.70
C LYS A 187 -30.86 -22.53 28.77
N GLN A 188 -31.61 -21.86 27.90
CA GLN A 188 -33.07 -21.99 27.83
C GLN A 188 -33.52 -23.42 27.47
N ARG A 189 -32.81 -24.10 26.56
CA ARG A 189 -33.09 -25.52 26.25
C ARG A 189 -32.78 -26.43 27.44
N SER A 190 -31.72 -26.15 28.19
CA SER A 190 -31.34 -26.95 29.36
C SER A 190 -32.40 -26.84 30.47
N GLU A 191 -32.92 -25.63 30.72
CA GLU A 191 -33.99 -25.38 31.71
C GLU A 191 -35.29 -26.12 31.34
N GLN A 192 -35.70 -26.10 30.07
CA GLN A 192 -36.90 -26.82 29.59
C GLN A 192 -36.79 -28.35 29.68
N VAL A 193 -35.58 -28.92 29.57
CA VAL A 193 -35.37 -30.37 29.72
C VAL A 193 -35.46 -30.80 31.19
N THR A 194 -35.02 -29.97 32.14
CA THR A 194 -35.14 -30.25 33.58
C THR A 194 -36.58 -30.17 34.11
N ASP A 195 -37.41 -29.28 33.55
CA ASP A 195 -38.83 -29.12 33.96
C ASP A 195 -39.78 -30.16 33.32
N GLY A 196 -39.27 -30.99 32.40
CA GLY A 196 -40.02 -32.03 31.68
C GLY A 196 -39.77 -33.46 32.17
N THR A 197 -39.04 -33.65 33.27
CA THR A 197 -38.88 -34.97 33.89
C THR A 197 -40.07 -35.25 34.82
N PRO A 198 -40.86 -36.32 34.58
CA PRO A 198 -42.05 -36.65 35.39
C PRO A 198 -41.71 -37.03 36.83
#